data_AF-A0AAV9JLP2-F1
#
_entry.id   AF-A0AAV9JLP2-F1
#
_cell.length_a   1.000
_cell.length_b   1.000
_cell.length_c   1.000
_cell.angle_alpha   90.00
_cell.angle_beta   90.00
_cell.angle_gamma   90.00
#
_symmetry.space_group_name_H-M   'P 1'
#
loop_
_entity.id
_entity.type
_entity.pdbx_description
1 polymer ?
#
loop_
_entity_poly.entity_id
_entity_poly.type
_entity_poly.pdbx_seq_one_letter_code
_entity_poly.pdbx_strand_id
1 'polypeptide(L)'
;MSTTLLLQPPTTSTPQTTLALAQQAAPFFAAQSTWLSALPYPLNLLINTESQEKWVTHENLFLACLRTGDTASASRALEALTARFGKTNERVLVLWGLYQEATASNQAELEEVMKSYDEILREDPTVFGIRKRRAALLKSVGKPTEAIGDLIKLLDASPTDAEAWAELADLYVAQGAYEQAVYCLEEVLLVTANAWNMHARLGEVLFLSASKTEAAAGERLKTLSESMRRFCRSVELCEGYLRGYYGLKITTDRLLETLEGVRKPQTASADPVTGELAPPSLEAVKKLNQLATAKLAEIVRRGSAGEKGWDGYSPAELSAARDLLDRDTQKIQR
;
A
#
# COMPACT_ATOMS: atom_id res chain seq x y z
N MET A 1 15.13 -26.86 5.98
CA MET A 1 14.60 -25.60 5.42
C MET A 1 14.02 -24.81 6.57
N SER A 2 14.38 -23.54 6.69
CA SER A 2 14.37 -22.82 7.97
C SER A 2 12.95 -22.52 8.47
N THR A 3 12.68 -22.85 9.73
CA THR A 3 11.47 -22.51 10.51
C THR A 3 11.11 -21.02 10.43
N THR A 4 12.08 -20.15 10.12
CA THR A 4 11.88 -18.73 9.89
C THR A 4 10.94 -18.39 8.73
N LEU A 5 10.82 -19.22 7.69
CA LEU A 5 9.91 -18.92 6.57
C LEU A 5 8.43 -19.01 6.99
N LEU A 6 8.09 -19.93 7.89
CA LEU A 6 6.72 -20.13 8.38
C LEU A 6 6.20 -18.95 9.22
N LEU A 7 7.12 -18.17 9.80
CA LEU A 7 6.79 -17.01 10.64
C LEU A 7 6.69 -15.71 9.85
N GLN A 8 7.07 -15.70 8.57
CA GLN A 8 6.98 -14.51 7.73
C GLN A 8 5.58 -14.38 7.11
N PRO A 9 4.92 -13.22 7.25
CA PRO A 9 3.61 -13.01 6.65
C PRO A 9 3.72 -13.00 5.11
N PRO A 10 2.83 -13.71 4.39
CA PRO A 10 2.88 -13.78 2.93
C PRO A 10 2.43 -12.48 2.24
N THR A 11 1.94 -11.49 2.99
CA THR A 11 1.47 -10.20 2.45
C THR A 11 2.59 -9.34 1.90
N THR A 12 3.84 -9.55 2.34
CA THR A 12 5.03 -8.79 1.91
C THR A 12 6.03 -9.64 1.11
N SER A 13 5.66 -10.88 0.78
CA SER A 13 6.56 -11.85 0.16
C SER A 13 6.36 -11.94 -1.36
N THR A 14 7.42 -12.34 -2.07
CA THR A 14 7.35 -12.56 -3.52
C THR A 14 6.41 -13.74 -3.85
N PRO A 15 5.82 -13.80 -5.05
CA PRO A 15 4.98 -14.93 -5.44
C PRO A 15 5.66 -16.29 -5.27
N GLN A 16 6.97 -16.37 -5.55
CA GLN A 16 7.78 -17.58 -5.38
C GLN A 16 7.90 -17.99 -3.91
N THR A 17 8.12 -17.03 -3.01
CA THR A 17 8.22 -17.31 -1.57
C THR A 17 6.85 -17.64 -0.97
N THR A 18 5.78 -16.98 -1.42
CA THR A 18 4.40 -17.35 -1.08
C THR A 18 4.10 -18.80 -1.49
N LEU A 19 4.48 -19.20 -2.71
CA LEU A 19 4.26 -20.57 -3.18
C LEU A 19 5.06 -21.60 -2.37
N ALA A 20 6.33 -21.30 -2.08
CA ALA A 20 7.17 -22.17 -1.26
C ALA A 20 6.63 -22.33 0.17
N LEU A 21 6.01 -21.29 0.73
CA LEU A 21 5.33 -21.33 2.03
C LEU A 21 4.06 -22.20 1.95
N ALA A 22 3.20 -22.00 0.94
CA ALA A 22 1.98 -22.79 0.76
C ALA A 22 2.26 -24.30 0.60
N GLN A 23 3.33 -24.66 -0.13
CA GLN A 23 3.76 -26.06 -0.30
C GLN A 23 4.14 -26.77 1.01
N GLN A 24 4.40 -26.02 2.09
CA GLN A 24 4.69 -26.57 3.41
C GLN A 24 3.42 -26.91 4.21
N ALA A 25 2.22 -26.52 3.75
CA ALA A 25 0.99 -26.73 4.47
C ALA A 25 0.64 -28.21 4.64
N ALA A 26 0.68 -28.99 3.56
CA ALA A 26 0.38 -30.42 3.60
C ALA A 26 1.30 -31.21 4.56
N PRO A 27 2.65 -31.11 4.50
CA PRO A 27 3.50 -31.80 5.46
C PRO A 27 3.33 -31.26 6.89
N PHE A 28 3.07 -29.96 7.07
CA PHE A 28 2.83 -29.36 8.38
C PHE A 28 1.59 -29.95 9.06
N PHE A 29 0.46 -30.04 8.35
CA PHE A 29 -0.77 -30.61 8.91
C PHE A 29 -0.69 -32.12 9.10
N ALA A 30 0.01 -32.84 8.21
CA ALA A 30 0.24 -34.28 8.38
C ALA A 30 1.07 -34.62 9.62
N ALA A 31 2.05 -33.78 9.96
CA ALA A 31 2.85 -33.93 11.18
C ALA A 31 2.02 -33.70 12.46
N GLN A 32 0.93 -32.96 12.38
CA GLN A 32 0.04 -32.67 13.52
C GLN A 32 -1.09 -33.69 13.67
N SER A 33 -1.42 -34.47 12.65
CA SER A 33 -2.50 -35.47 12.67
C SER A 33 -2.08 -36.83 13.26
N THR A 34 -1.18 -36.84 14.24
CA THR A 34 -0.79 -38.08 14.92
C THR A 34 -1.87 -38.54 15.90
N TRP A 35 -1.96 -39.85 16.19
CA TRP A 35 -2.90 -40.39 17.18
C TRP A 35 -2.73 -39.73 18.58
N LEU A 36 -1.53 -39.23 18.87
CA LEU A 36 -1.18 -38.52 20.10
C LEU A 36 -1.92 -37.18 20.25
N SER A 37 -2.27 -36.52 19.14
CA SER A 37 -3.03 -35.26 19.11
C SER A 37 -4.52 -35.46 19.40
N ALA A 38 -5.01 -36.71 19.29
CA ALA A 38 -6.39 -37.11 19.55
C ALA A 38 -6.62 -37.56 21.00
N LEU A 39 -5.61 -37.46 21.87
CA LEU A 39 -5.73 -37.83 23.28
C LEU A 39 -6.71 -36.89 24.02
N PRO A 40 -7.52 -37.42 24.97
CA PRO A 40 -8.40 -36.59 25.79
C PRO A 40 -7.59 -35.70 26.75
N TYR A 41 -8.23 -34.63 27.20
CA TYR A 41 -7.68 -33.81 28.29
C TYR A 41 -7.47 -34.67 29.56
N PRO A 42 -6.35 -34.51 30.30
CA PRO A 42 -5.27 -33.54 30.13
C PRO A 42 -4.07 -34.07 29.31
N LEU A 43 -4.10 -35.31 28.81
CA LEU A 43 -2.97 -35.94 28.12
C LEU A 43 -2.56 -35.18 26.85
N ASN A 44 -3.53 -34.54 26.19
CA ASN A 44 -3.27 -33.67 25.05
C ASN A 44 -2.30 -32.51 25.37
N LEU A 45 -2.32 -31.97 26.60
CA LEU A 45 -1.45 -30.86 27.01
C LEU A 45 0.04 -31.24 27.08
N LEU A 46 0.35 -32.53 27.21
CA LEU A 46 1.72 -33.02 27.27
C LEU A 46 2.39 -33.06 25.89
N ILE A 47 1.61 -33.06 24.81
CA ILE A 47 2.08 -33.25 23.44
C ILE A 47 1.80 -32.01 22.58
N ASN A 48 0.65 -31.36 22.75
CA ASN A 48 0.35 -30.10 22.08
C ASN A 48 0.97 -28.94 22.86
N THR A 49 2.19 -28.54 22.48
CA THR A 49 2.78 -27.30 22.96
C THR A 49 2.02 -26.11 22.37
N GLU A 50 1.36 -25.36 23.26
CA GLU A 50 0.74 -24.09 22.91
C GLU A 50 1.85 -23.05 22.74
N SER A 51 2.04 -22.57 21.50
CA SER A 51 3.01 -21.52 21.20
C SER A 51 2.43 -20.47 20.27
N GLN A 52 2.89 -19.22 20.42
CA GLN A 52 2.53 -18.15 19.51
C GLN A 52 2.96 -18.48 18.07
N GLU A 53 4.16 -19.06 17.91
CA GLU A 53 4.72 -19.48 16.62
C GLU A 53 3.82 -20.48 15.89
N LYS A 54 3.19 -21.42 16.62
CA LYS A 54 2.24 -22.36 16.05
C LYS A 54 1.09 -21.63 15.36
N TRP A 55 0.44 -20.70 16.04
CA TRP A 55 -0.75 -20.03 15.50
C TRP A 55 -0.42 -18.99 14.44
N VAL A 56 0.73 -18.30 14.57
CA VAL A 56 1.28 -17.46 13.49
C VAL A 56 1.52 -18.31 12.23
N THR A 57 2.06 -19.52 12.39
CA THR A 57 2.27 -20.44 11.26
C THR A 57 0.94 -20.84 10.61
N HIS A 58 -0.10 -21.15 11.39
CA HIS A 58 -1.41 -21.50 10.84
C HIS A 58 -1.98 -20.36 10.00
N GLU A 59 -1.89 -19.12 10.48
CA GLU A 59 -2.39 -17.95 9.76
C GLU A 59 -1.56 -17.62 8.52
N ASN A 60 -0.22 -17.70 8.61
CA ASN A 60 0.64 -17.49 7.45
C ASN A 60 0.41 -18.57 6.39
N LEU A 61 0.22 -19.84 6.78
CA LEU A 61 -0.14 -20.91 5.87
C LEU A 61 -1.53 -20.70 5.28
N PHE A 62 -2.52 -20.28 6.08
CA PHE A 62 -3.86 -19.93 5.60
C PHE A 62 -3.79 -18.88 4.48
N LEU A 63 -3.12 -17.76 4.74
CA LEU A 63 -2.98 -16.66 3.78
C LEU A 63 -2.18 -17.08 2.54
N ALA A 64 -1.11 -17.86 2.69
CA ALA A 64 -0.31 -18.35 1.58
C ALA A 64 -1.10 -19.33 0.70
N CYS A 65 -1.81 -20.28 1.31
CA CYS A 65 -2.64 -21.26 0.61
C CYS A 65 -3.77 -20.59 -0.17
N LEU A 66 -4.44 -19.59 0.41
CA LEU A 66 -5.44 -18.80 -0.32
C LEU A 66 -4.86 -18.09 -1.53
N ARG A 67 -3.68 -17.47 -1.40
CA ARG A 67 -3.00 -16.80 -2.53
C ARG A 67 -2.59 -17.77 -3.65
N THR A 68 -2.34 -19.03 -3.33
CA THR A 68 -1.98 -20.06 -4.32
C THR A 68 -3.16 -20.92 -4.79
N GLY A 69 -4.37 -20.68 -4.27
CA GLY A 69 -5.57 -21.44 -4.60
C GLY A 69 -5.71 -22.82 -3.92
N ASP A 70 -4.88 -23.13 -2.91
CA ASP A 70 -5.04 -24.34 -2.10
C ASP A 70 -6.10 -24.12 -1.00
N THR A 71 -7.36 -24.13 -1.40
CA THR A 71 -8.51 -23.89 -0.51
C THR A 71 -8.68 -24.99 0.54
N ALA A 72 -8.20 -26.21 0.26
CA ALA A 72 -8.29 -27.34 1.19
C ALA A 72 -7.34 -27.17 2.38
N SER A 73 -6.07 -26.82 2.13
CA SER A 73 -5.13 -26.53 3.21
C SER A 73 -5.50 -25.25 3.97
N ALA A 74 -6.03 -24.24 3.27
CA ALA A 74 -6.57 -23.04 3.91
C ALA A 74 -7.72 -23.36 4.88
N SER A 75 -8.69 -24.19 4.47
CA SER A 75 -9.80 -24.61 5.35
C SER A 75 -9.30 -25.27 6.63
N ARG A 76 -8.33 -26.20 6.52
CA ARG A 76 -7.75 -26.87 7.70
C ARG A 76 -7.10 -25.90 8.66
N ALA A 77 -6.35 -24.92 8.14
CA ALA A 77 -5.72 -23.90 8.95
C ALA A 77 -6.78 -23.06 9.71
N LEU A 78 -7.83 -22.66 8.99
CA LEU A 78 -8.92 -21.85 9.52
C LEU A 78 -9.76 -22.62 10.56
N GLU A 79 -10.03 -23.90 10.33
CA GLU A 79 -10.71 -24.79 11.28
C GLU A 79 -9.92 -24.93 12.58
N ALA A 80 -8.59 -25.11 12.48
CA ALA A 80 -7.72 -25.18 13.65
C ALA A 80 -7.72 -23.87 14.45
N LEU A 81 -7.64 -22.72 13.78
CA LEU A 81 -7.74 -21.39 14.41
C LEU A 81 -9.11 -21.19 15.07
N THR A 82 -10.18 -21.60 14.40
CA THR A 82 -11.56 -21.50 14.91
C THR A 82 -11.77 -22.38 16.14
N ALA A 83 -11.28 -23.62 16.12
CA ALA A 83 -11.36 -24.55 17.24
C ALA A 83 -10.62 -24.02 18.47
N ARG A 84 -9.49 -23.31 18.26
CA ARG A 84 -8.66 -22.77 19.34
C ARG A 84 -9.18 -21.46 19.93
N PHE A 85 -9.58 -20.52 19.08
CA PHE A 85 -9.89 -19.14 19.48
C PHE A 85 -11.39 -18.83 19.51
N GLY A 86 -12.21 -19.73 18.97
CA GLY A 86 -13.66 -19.58 18.89
C GLY A 86 -14.10 -18.79 17.66
N LYS A 87 -15.33 -19.05 17.24
CA LYS A 87 -15.96 -18.43 16.05
C LYS A 87 -16.24 -16.93 16.21
N THR A 88 -16.33 -16.43 17.44
CA THR A 88 -16.63 -15.02 17.74
C THR A 88 -15.37 -14.16 17.86
N ASN A 89 -14.18 -14.75 17.75
CA ASN A 89 -12.94 -13.99 17.78
C ASN A 89 -12.84 -13.10 16.53
N GLU A 90 -12.60 -11.80 16.70
CA GLU A 90 -12.56 -10.82 15.60
C GLU A 90 -11.59 -11.21 14.48
N ARG A 91 -10.40 -11.71 14.83
CA ARG A 91 -9.40 -12.15 13.86
C ARG A 91 -9.90 -13.38 13.09
N VAL A 92 -10.50 -14.34 13.78
CA VAL A 92 -11.11 -15.53 13.16
C VAL A 92 -12.26 -15.15 12.23
N LEU A 93 -13.11 -14.18 12.61
CA LEU A 93 -14.19 -13.66 11.75
C LEU A 93 -13.63 -13.09 10.44
N VAL A 94 -12.56 -12.29 10.52
CA VAL A 94 -11.88 -11.73 9.34
C VAL A 94 -11.32 -12.82 8.43
N LEU A 95 -10.71 -13.86 9.00
CA LEU A 95 -10.18 -14.98 8.22
C LEU A 95 -11.30 -15.80 7.56
N TRP A 96 -12.43 -16.01 8.24
CA TRP A 96 -13.62 -16.61 7.63
C TRP A 96 -14.17 -15.79 6.47
N GLY A 97 -14.28 -14.48 6.66
CA GLY A 97 -14.66 -13.55 5.61
C GLY A 97 -13.75 -13.67 4.38
N LEU A 98 -12.44 -13.60 4.60
CA LEU A 98 -11.45 -13.74 3.53
C LEU A 98 -11.52 -15.09 2.82
N TYR A 99 -11.77 -16.18 3.55
CA TYR A 99 -11.97 -17.51 2.96
C TYR A 99 -13.22 -17.56 2.08
N GLN A 100 -14.34 -17.02 2.56
CA GLN A 100 -15.59 -16.96 1.80
C GLN A 100 -15.44 -16.09 0.54
N GLU A 101 -14.79 -14.94 0.64
CA GLU A 101 -14.46 -14.09 -0.52
C GLU A 101 -13.62 -14.84 -1.56
N ALA A 102 -12.60 -15.59 -1.14
CA ALA A 102 -11.69 -16.31 -2.02
C ALA A 102 -12.33 -17.57 -2.66
N THR A 103 -13.35 -18.14 -2.03
CA THR A 103 -14.04 -19.35 -2.51
C THR A 103 -15.33 -19.04 -3.28
N ALA A 104 -15.81 -17.80 -3.21
CA ALA A 104 -16.97 -17.36 -3.95
C ALA A 104 -16.73 -17.49 -5.47
N SER A 105 -17.63 -18.20 -6.14
CA SER A 105 -17.51 -18.53 -7.57
C SER A 105 -18.33 -17.59 -8.45
N ASN A 106 -19.23 -16.79 -7.87
CA ASN A 106 -20.13 -15.90 -8.60
C ASN A 106 -20.55 -14.69 -7.74
N GLN A 107 -21.23 -13.73 -8.38
CA GLN A 107 -21.68 -12.51 -7.74
C GLN A 107 -22.68 -12.74 -6.60
N ALA A 108 -23.55 -13.75 -6.70
CA ALA A 108 -24.55 -14.03 -5.66
C ALA A 108 -23.90 -14.53 -4.37
N GLU A 109 -22.82 -15.31 -4.47
CA GLU A 109 -22.03 -15.73 -3.31
C GLU A 109 -21.30 -14.56 -2.66
N LEU A 110 -20.74 -13.63 -3.45
CA LEU A 110 -20.15 -12.40 -2.91
C LEU A 110 -21.18 -11.49 -2.22
N GLU A 111 -22.41 -11.43 -2.73
CA GLU A 111 -23.50 -10.74 -2.05
C GLU A 111 -23.89 -11.39 -0.72
N GLU A 112 -23.79 -12.71 -0.61
CA GLU A 112 -24.01 -13.40 0.66
C GLU A 112 -22.89 -13.11 1.67
N VAL A 113 -21.64 -13.03 1.22
CA VAL A 113 -20.52 -12.57 2.06
C VAL A 113 -20.76 -11.14 2.56
N MET A 114 -21.25 -10.25 1.69
CA MET A 114 -21.62 -8.89 2.08
C MET A 114 -22.70 -8.87 3.16
N LYS A 115 -23.76 -9.69 3.05
CA LYS A 115 -24.79 -9.80 4.09
C LYS A 115 -24.23 -10.33 5.40
N SER A 116 -23.35 -11.33 5.35
CA SER A 116 -22.64 -11.85 6.53
C SER A 116 -21.84 -10.75 7.23
N TYR A 117 -21.14 -9.90 6.48
CA TYR A 117 -20.47 -8.73 7.04
C TYR A 117 -21.43 -7.71 7.65
N ASP A 118 -22.57 -7.45 7.02
CA ASP A 118 -23.59 -6.56 7.56
C ASP A 118 -24.20 -7.09 8.86
N GLU A 119 -24.41 -8.41 8.98
CA GLU A 119 -24.86 -9.04 10.21
C GLU A 119 -23.84 -8.90 11.33
N ILE A 120 -22.57 -9.20 11.07
CA ILE A 120 -21.49 -9.04 12.05
C ILE A 120 -21.40 -7.58 12.52
N LEU A 121 -21.41 -6.61 11.59
CA LEU A 121 -21.30 -5.19 11.93
C LEU A 121 -22.56 -4.62 12.59
N ARG A 122 -23.72 -5.27 12.44
CA ARG A 122 -24.95 -4.94 13.15
C ARG A 122 -24.93 -5.45 14.58
N GLU A 123 -24.34 -6.62 14.82
CA GLU A 123 -24.15 -7.16 16.17
C GLU A 123 -23.05 -6.40 16.92
N ASP A 124 -21.92 -6.14 16.26
CA ASP A 124 -20.81 -5.37 16.80
C ASP A 124 -20.19 -4.44 15.73
N PRO A 125 -20.47 -3.13 15.77
CA PRO A 125 -19.95 -2.17 14.80
C PRO A 125 -18.46 -1.88 14.96
N THR A 126 -17.83 -2.36 16.04
CA THR A 126 -16.42 -2.13 16.40
C THR A 126 -15.47 -3.20 15.84
N VAL A 127 -15.98 -4.21 15.14
CA VAL A 127 -15.18 -5.21 14.43
C VAL A 127 -14.55 -4.58 13.17
N PHE A 128 -13.55 -3.73 13.37
CA PHE A 128 -12.91 -2.92 12.34
C PHE A 128 -12.30 -3.75 11.21
N GLY A 129 -11.78 -4.94 11.53
CA GLY A 129 -11.25 -5.86 10.52
C GLY A 129 -12.31 -6.27 9.49
N ILE A 130 -13.57 -6.51 9.92
CA ILE A 130 -14.68 -6.84 9.02
C ILE A 130 -15.10 -5.61 8.21
N ARG A 131 -15.11 -4.42 8.82
CA ARG A 131 -15.37 -3.16 8.10
C ARG A 131 -14.34 -2.93 6.98
N LYS A 132 -13.05 -3.19 7.25
CA LYS A 132 -11.99 -3.16 6.22
C LYS A 132 -12.22 -4.19 5.12
N ARG A 133 -12.57 -5.43 5.47
CA ARG A 133 -12.90 -6.47 4.47
C ARG A 133 -14.09 -6.06 3.59
N ARG A 134 -15.15 -5.53 4.20
CA ARG A 134 -16.33 -5.06 3.48
C ARG A 134 -15.99 -3.93 2.52
N ALA A 135 -15.19 -2.95 2.94
CA ALA A 135 -14.72 -1.88 2.05
C ALA A 135 -13.87 -2.43 0.88
N ALA A 136 -12.98 -3.40 1.13
CA ALA A 136 -12.18 -4.04 0.09
C ALA A 136 -13.05 -4.83 -0.92
N LEU A 137 -14.06 -5.56 -0.44
CA LEU A 137 -15.01 -6.29 -1.28
C LEU A 137 -15.90 -5.33 -2.10
N LEU A 138 -16.41 -4.26 -1.48
CA LEU A 138 -17.15 -3.21 -2.19
C LEU A 138 -16.33 -2.59 -3.32
N LYS A 139 -15.04 -2.35 -3.10
CA LYS A 139 -14.11 -1.89 -4.14
C LYS A 139 -14.00 -2.90 -5.29
N SER A 140 -13.85 -4.19 -4.99
CA SER A 140 -13.66 -5.23 -6.02
C SER A 140 -14.92 -5.48 -6.86
N VAL A 141 -16.11 -5.32 -6.29
CA VAL A 141 -17.40 -5.44 -7.01
C VAL A 141 -17.88 -4.15 -7.66
N GLY A 142 -17.03 -3.12 -7.73
CA GLY A 142 -17.33 -1.88 -8.46
C GLY A 142 -18.26 -0.91 -7.72
N LYS A 143 -18.30 -0.96 -6.39
CA LYS A 143 -19.10 -0.07 -5.53
C LYS A 143 -18.22 0.87 -4.67
N PRO A 144 -17.39 1.74 -5.28
CA PRO A 144 -16.41 2.55 -4.55
C PRO A 144 -17.04 3.58 -3.61
N THR A 145 -18.23 4.10 -3.92
CA THR A 145 -18.91 5.09 -3.05
C THR A 145 -19.34 4.49 -1.71
N GLU A 146 -19.81 3.25 -1.72
CA GLU A 146 -20.16 2.51 -0.50
C GLU A 146 -18.89 2.18 0.31
N ALA A 147 -17.80 1.82 -0.37
CA ALA A 147 -16.49 1.58 0.27
C ALA A 147 -15.96 2.84 0.97
N ILE A 148 -16.08 4.02 0.34
CA ILE A 148 -15.75 5.31 0.97
C ILE A 148 -16.56 5.51 2.25
N GLY A 149 -17.87 5.25 2.22
CA GLY A 149 -18.74 5.36 3.40
C GLY A 149 -18.31 4.45 4.56
N ASP A 150 -17.81 3.26 4.26
CA ASP A 150 -17.26 2.34 5.27
C ASP A 150 -15.92 2.80 5.85
N LEU A 151 -15.03 3.30 5.00
CA LEU A 151 -13.75 3.82 5.46
C LEU A 151 -13.92 5.08 6.31
N ILE A 152 -14.85 5.97 5.96
CA ILE A 152 -15.17 7.15 6.79
C ILE A 152 -15.67 6.70 8.16
N LYS A 153 -16.65 5.78 8.23
CA LYS A 153 -17.14 5.25 9.52
C LYS A 153 -16.06 4.54 10.33
N LEU A 154 -15.11 3.87 9.65
CA LEU A 154 -13.96 3.26 10.30
C LEU A 154 -13.08 4.33 10.94
N LEU A 155 -12.76 5.38 10.19
CA LEU A 155 -11.86 6.46 10.60
C LEU A 155 -12.48 7.38 11.67
N ASP A 156 -13.80 7.55 11.67
CA ASP A 156 -14.54 8.20 12.75
C ASP A 156 -14.32 7.50 14.10
N ALA A 157 -14.19 6.16 14.09
CA ALA A 157 -13.96 5.35 15.28
C ALA A 157 -12.46 5.08 15.55
N SER A 158 -11.64 5.05 14.51
CA SER A 158 -10.21 4.76 14.56
C SER A 158 -9.42 5.71 13.65
N PRO A 159 -9.22 6.97 14.09
CA PRO A 159 -8.57 7.99 13.27
C PRO A 159 -7.07 7.73 13.04
N THR A 160 -6.47 6.80 13.78
CA THR A 160 -5.04 6.45 13.67
C THR A 160 -4.77 5.31 12.68
N ASP A 161 -5.79 4.83 11.96
CA ASP A 161 -5.64 3.74 10.99
C ASP A 161 -5.07 4.25 9.66
N ALA A 162 -3.74 4.26 9.56
CA ALA A 162 -3.03 4.72 8.37
C ALA A 162 -3.37 3.93 7.09
N GLU A 163 -3.71 2.63 7.21
CA GLU A 163 -4.09 1.82 6.06
C GLU A 163 -5.46 2.26 5.52
N ALA A 164 -6.42 2.52 6.41
CA ALA A 164 -7.74 3.01 6.02
C ALA A 164 -7.66 4.40 5.37
N TRP A 165 -6.84 5.31 5.90
CA TRP A 165 -6.60 6.61 5.27
C TRP A 165 -5.96 6.48 3.88
N ALA A 166 -4.98 5.59 3.71
CA ALA A 166 -4.33 5.36 2.42
C ALA A 166 -5.30 4.78 1.38
N GLU A 167 -6.12 3.81 1.76
CA GLU A 167 -7.16 3.23 0.90
C GLU A 167 -8.23 4.27 0.52
N LEU A 168 -8.63 5.12 1.46
CA LEU A 168 -9.57 6.21 1.21
C LEU A 168 -8.98 7.24 0.23
N ALA A 169 -7.69 7.57 0.38
CA ALA A 169 -6.99 8.45 -0.55
C ALA A 169 -7.00 7.88 -1.98
N ASP A 170 -6.72 6.59 -2.16
CA ASP A 170 -6.70 5.96 -3.46
C ASP A 170 -8.10 5.94 -4.13
N LEU A 171 -9.16 5.73 -3.34
CA LEU A 171 -10.54 5.86 -3.84
C LEU A 171 -10.87 7.28 -4.29
N TYR A 172 -10.45 8.30 -3.52
CA TYR A 172 -10.64 9.69 -3.91
C TYR A 172 -9.83 10.07 -5.16
N VAL A 173 -8.59 9.58 -5.30
CA VAL A 173 -7.80 9.74 -6.53
C VAL A 173 -8.52 9.15 -7.74
N ALA A 174 -9.10 7.96 -7.59
CA ALA A 174 -9.85 7.29 -8.66
C ALA A 174 -11.09 8.09 -9.08
N GLN A 175 -11.72 8.81 -8.15
CA GLN A 175 -12.85 9.72 -8.42
C GLN A 175 -12.42 11.12 -8.89
N GLY A 176 -11.11 11.42 -8.91
CA GLY A 176 -10.58 12.75 -9.23
C GLY A 176 -10.75 13.79 -8.11
N ALA A 177 -11.15 13.36 -6.91
CA ALA A 177 -11.32 14.17 -5.71
C ALA A 177 -9.96 14.42 -5.02
N TYR A 178 -9.07 15.16 -5.68
CA TYR A 178 -7.67 15.27 -5.26
C TYR A 178 -7.46 15.99 -3.93
N GLU A 179 -8.28 16.97 -3.59
CA GLU A 179 -8.17 17.69 -2.32
C GLU A 179 -8.44 16.76 -1.12
N GLN A 180 -9.49 15.94 -1.22
CA GLN A 180 -9.80 14.92 -0.23
C GLN A 180 -8.71 13.86 -0.16
N ALA A 181 -8.14 13.45 -1.29
CA ALA A 181 -7.02 12.51 -1.32
C ALA A 181 -5.75 13.07 -0.66
N VAL A 182 -5.44 14.36 -0.89
CA VAL A 182 -4.32 15.06 -0.24
C VAL A 182 -4.52 15.04 1.28
N TYR A 183 -5.71 15.43 1.75
CA TYR A 183 -6.03 15.41 3.18
C TYR A 183 -5.83 14.01 3.79
N CYS A 184 -6.36 12.97 3.14
CA CYS A 184 -6.19 11.59 3.62
C CYS A 184 -4.71 11.18 3.70
N LEU A 185 -3.88 11.56 2.71
CA LEU A 185 -2.44 11.26 2.73
C LEU A 185 -1.67 12.07 3.78
N GLU A 186 -2.12 13.28 4.11
CA GLU A 186 -1.59 14.05 5.22
C GLU A 186 -1.88 13.37 6.57
N GLU A 187 -3.10 12.85 6.76
CA GLU A 187 -3.45 12.05 7.94
C GLU A 187 -2.59 10.77 8.04
N VAL A 188 -2.31 10.08 6.92
CA VAL A 188 -1.35 8.96 6.89
C VAL A 188 0.03 9.40 7.42
N LEU A 189 0.51 10.57 7.00
CA LEU A 189 1.81 11.10 7.41
C LEU A 189 1.82 11.62 8.86
N LEU A 190 0.68 11.98 9.45
CA LEU A 190 0.59 12.25 10.89
C LEU A 190 0.86 10.98 11.71
N VAL A 191 0.35 9.83 11.26
CA VAL A 191 0.59 8.52 11.91
C VAL A 191 1.98 7.97 11.56
N THR A 192 2.42 8.15 10.31
CA THR A 192 3.64 7.54 9.75
C THR A 192 4.57 8.59 9.10
N ALA A 193 5.07 9.53 9.90
CA ALA A 193 5.82 10.71 9.43
C ALA A 193 7.03 10.40 8.52
N ASN A 194 7.67 9.24 8.70
CA ASN A 194 8.86 8.82 7.95
C ASN A 194 8.55 7.82 6.80
N ALA A 195 7.28 7.63 6.44
CA ALA A 195 6.89 6.79 5.31
C ALA A 195 7.25 7.46 3.98
N TRP A 196 8.46 7.19 3.47
CA TRP A 196 8.99 7.76 2.23
C TRP A 196 8.08 7.51 1.02
N ASN A 197 7.42 6.35 0.96
CA ASN A 197 6.46 6.00 -0.08
C ASN A 197 5.21 6.88 -0.03
N MET A 198 4.74 7.22 1.16
CA MET A 198 3.57 8.09 1.35
C MET A 198 3.88 9.55 1.02
N HIS A 199 5.11 10.02 1.29
CA HIS A 199 5.58 11.32 0.79
C HIS A 199 5.58 11.37 -0.75
N ALA A 200 6.09 10.33 -1.43
CA ALA A 200 6.00 10.29 -2.89
C ALA A 200 4.56 10.21 -3.40
N ARG A 201 3.71 9.39 -2.75
CA ARG A 201 2.29 9.28 -3.12
C ARG A 201 1.58 10.63 -3.01
N LEU A 202 1.83 11.38 -1.94
CA LEU A 202 1.32 12.74 -1.77
C LEU A 202 1.85 13.68 -2.85
N GLY A 203 3.15 13.60 -3.16
CA GLY A 203 3.76 14.32 -4.28
C GLY A 203 3.06 14.06 -5.63
N GLU A 204 2.71 12.81 -5.92
CA GLU A 204 1.97 12.42 -7.13
C GLU A 204 0.57 13.01 -7.17
N VAL A 205 -0.19 12.91 -6.07
CA VAL A 205 -1.56 13.43 -6.01
C VAL A 205 -1.56 14.95 -6.18
N LEU A 206 -0.61 15.66 -5.55
CA LEU A 206 -0.42 17.09 -5.75
C LEU A 206 -0.06 17.44 -7.20
N PHE A 207 0.82 16.67 -7.84
CA PHE A 207 1.18 16.85 -9.24
C PHE A 207 -0.04 16.67 -10.17
N LEU A 208 -0.86 15.65 -9.91
CA LEU A 208 -2.09 15.39 -10.66
C LEU A 208 -3.12 16.49 -10.45
N SER A 209 -3.30 16.96 -9.21
CA SER A 209 -4.16 18.11 -8.88
C SER A 209 -3.75 19.35 -9.67
N ALA A 210 -2.45 19.70 -9.64
CA ALA A 210 -1.92 20.84 -10.38
C ALA A 210 -2.06 20.71 -11.91
N SER A 211 -2.12 19.48 -12.43
CA SER A 211 -2.28 19.21 -13.86
C SER A 211 -3.73 19.28 -14.32
N LYS A 212 -4.70 18.89 -13.47
CA LYS A 212 -6.12 18.87 -13.81
C LYS A 212 -6.82 20.21 -13.61
N THR A 213 -6.43 20.99 -12.60
CA THR A 213 -7.11 22.25 -12.31
C THR A 213 -6.75 23.32 -13.34
N GLU A 214 -7.75 24.04 -13.87
CA GLU A 214 -7.57 25.32 -14.58
C GLU A 214 -7.18 26.45 -13.60
N ALA A 215 -6.42 26.10 -12.56
CA ALA A 215 -5.97 27.00 -11.52
C ALA A 215 -5.12 28.11 -12.13
N ALA A 216 -5.22 29.30 -11.53
CA ALA A 216 -4.37 30.42 -11.86
C ALA A 216 -2.90 30.02 -11.77
N ALA A 217 -2.05 30.63 -12.61
CA ALA A 217 -0.63 30.26 -12.70
C ALA A 217 0.10 30.25 -11.34
N GLY A 218 -0.27 31.15 -10.42
CA GLY A 218 0.30 31.21 -9.07
C GLY A 218 -0.08 30.01 -8.18
N GLU A 219 -1.34 29.56 -8.23
CA GLU A 219 -1.80 28.39 -7.49
C GLU A 219 -1.20 27.10 -8.04
N ARG A 220 -1.13 26.98 -9.37
CA ARG A 220 -0.43 25.86 -10.02
C ARG A 220 1.04 25.80 -9.60
N LEU A 221 1.73 26.94 -9.57
CA LEU A 221 3.11 27.04 -9.11
C LEU A 221 3.25 26.61 -7.65
N LYS A 222 2.32 27.01 -6.78
CA LYS A 222 2.29 26.62 -5.36
C LYS A 222 2.14 25.10 -5.21
N THR A 223 1.14 24.50 -5.85
CA THR A 223 0.88 23.06 -5.75
C THR A 223 2.02 22.22 -6.33
N LEU A 224 2.61 22.63 -7.45
CA LEU A 224 3.80 21.98 -8.00
C LEU A 224 5.03 22.12 -7.09
N SER A 225 5.19 23.27 -6.44
CA SER A 225 6.27 23.49 -5.47
C SER A 225 6.15 22.54 -4.28
N GLU A 226 4.93 22.34 -3.79
CA GLU A 226 4.68 21.40 -2.69
C GLU A 226 4.89 19.95 -3.14
N SER A 227 4.40 19.57 -4.33
CA SER A 227 4.69 18.26 -4.93
C SER A 227 6.19 17.98 -4.99
N MET A 228 6.98 18.94 -5.46
CA MET A 228 8.44 18.83 -5.52
C MET A 228 9.05 18.61 -4.14
N ARG A 229 8.63 19.37 -3.11
CA ARG A 229 9.12 19.21 -1.74
C ARG A 229 8.80 17.82 -1.18
N ARG A 230 7.60 17.29 -1.46
CA ARG A 230 7.23 15.93 -1.03
C ARG A 230 8.07 14.86 -1.69
N PHE A 231 8.40 14.99 -2.97
CA PHE A 231 9.38 14.10 -3.61
C PHE A 231 10.79 14.27 -3.04
N CYS A 232 11.24 15.50 -2.75
CA CYS A 232 12.52 15.73 -2.07
C CYS A 232 12.55 15.02 -0.70
N ARG A 233 11.49 15.14 0.10
CA ARG A 233 11.40 14.45 1.40
C ARG A 233 11.40 12.93 1.25
N SER A 234 10.73 12.41 0.22
CA SER A 234 10.72 10.99 -0.09
C SER A 234 12.13 10.44 -0.36
N VAL A 235 12.91 11.11 -1.23
CA VAL A 235 14.28 10.67 -1.57
C VAL A 235 15.30 10.97 -0.48
N GLU A 236 15.05 11.97 0.37
CA GLU A 236 15.84 12.23 1.58
C GLU A 236 15.70 11.08 2.59
N LEU A 237 14.47 10.56 2.77
CA LEU A 237 14.19 9.44 3.65
C LEU A 237 14.63 8.08 3.04
N CYS A 238 14.67 7.96 1.72
CA CYS A 238 15.11 6.76 1.01
C CYS A 238 15.87 7.07 -0.29
N GLU A 239 17.20 7.02 -0.24
CA GLU A 239 18.08 7.32 -1.39
C GLU A 239 17.93 6.31 -2.56
N GLY A 240 17.38 5.12 -2.30
CA GLY A 240 17.16 4.09 -3.32
C GLY A 240 15.79 4.16 -3.99
N TYR A 241 14.95 5.16 -3.71
CA TYR A 241 13.57 5.09 -4.14
C TYR A 241 13.35 5.66 -5.56
N LEU A 242 13.32 4.76 -6.54
CA LEU A 242 13.14 5.09 -7.97
C LEU A 242 11.93 6.00 -8.22
N ARG A 243 10.77 5.66 -7.65
CA ARG A 243 9.53 6.41 -7.87
C ARG A 243 9.59 7.82 -7.28
N GLY A 244 10.34 8.02 -6.19
CA GLY A 244 10.63 9.34 -5.63
C GLY A 244 11.41 10.22 -6.61
N TYR A 245 12.49 9.71 -7.21
CA TYR A 245 13.26 10.46 -8.22
C TYR A 245 12.49 10.64 -9.53
N TYR A 246 11.69 9.66 -9.94
CA TYR A 246 10.84 9.75 -11.14
C TYR A 246 9.85 10.91 -11.01
N GLY A 247 9.15 10.99 -9.89
CA GLY A 247 8.23 12.09 -9.59
C GLY A 247 8.94 13.43 -9.43
N LEU A 248 10.11 13.46 -8.78
CA LEU A 248 10.94 14.67 -8.65
C LEU A 248 11.34 15.22 -10.04
N LYS A 249 11.75 14.33 -10.94
CA LYS A 249 12.13 14.71 -12.30
C LYS A 249 10.96 15.35 -13.06
N ILE A 250 9.82 14.66 -13.13
CA ILE A 250 8.65 15.15 -13.86
C ILE A 250 8.14 16.47 -13.27
N THR A 251 8.13 16.58 -11.94
CA THR A 251 7.65 17.80 -11.26
C THR A 251 8.58 18.97 -11.50
N THR A 252 9.90 18.74 -11.45
CA THR A 252 10.88 19.80 -11.75
C THR A 252 10.85 20.22 -13.22
N ASP A 253 10.68 19.29 -14.16
CA ASP A 253 10.49 19.63 -15.59
C ASP A 253 9.30 20.59 -15.77
N ARG A 254 8.15 20.28 -15.15
CA ARG A 254 6.96 21.12 -15.20
C ARG A 254 7.14 22.47 -14.49
N LEU A 255 7.86 22.48 -13.37
CA LEU A 255 8.16 23.72 -12.63
C LEU A 255 9.06 24.65 -13.45
N LEU A 256 10.04 24.13 -14.18
CA LEU A 256 10.90 24.94 -15.04
C LEU A 256 10.08 25.62 -16.14
N GLU A 257 9.18 24.88 -16.81
CA GLU A 257 8.25 25.45 -17.80
C GLU A 257 7.40 26.58 -17.21
N THR A 258 6.90 26.38 -15.99
CA THR A 258 6.01 27.34 -15.31
C THR A 258 6.78 28.59 -14.85
N LEU A 259 7.98 28.41 -14.28
CA LEU A 259 8.82 29.51 -13.78
C LEU A 259 9.38 30.38 -14.91
N GLU A 260 9.78 29.78 -16.03
CA GLU A 260 10.28 30.52 -17.20
C GLU A 260 9.18 31.36 -17.89
N GLY A 261 7.91 30.93 -17.77
CA GLY A 261 6.76 31.69 -18.27
C GLY A 261 6.36 32.91 -17.42
N VAL A 262 6.78 32.97 -16.15
CA VAL A 262 6.40 34.04 -15.21
C VAL A 262 7.38 35.21 -15.31
N ARG A 263 7.08 36.19 -16.17
CA ARG A 263 7.93 37.38 -16.47
C ARG A 263 8.21 38.35 -15.31
N LYS A 264 7.54 38.21 -14.17
CA LYS A 264 7.81 38.99 -12.95
C LYS A 264 7.76 38.07 -11.74
N PRO A 265 8.80 38.01 -10.90
CA PRO A 265 8.70 37.30 -9.64
C PRO A 265 7.66 38.05 -8.80
N GLN A 266 6.47 37.46 -8.66
CA GLN A 266 5.65 37.82 -7.52
C GLN A 266 6.47 37.42 -6.31
N THR A 267 6.91 38.42 -5.56
CA THR A 267 7.48 38.25 -4.22
C THR A 267 6.35 37.71 -3.33
N ALA A 268 6.06 36.42 -3.47
CA ALA A 268 5.29 35.69 -2.50
C ALA A 268 6.20 35.58 -1.27
N SER A 269 6.07 36.56 -0.37
CA SER A 269 6.58 36.46 0.99
C SER A 269 6.09 35.14 1.55
N ALA A 270 6.98 34.40 2.22
CA ALA A 270 6.51 33.34 3.10
C ALA A 270 5.56 33.98 4.10
N ASP A 271 4.34 33.48 4.21
CA ASP A 271 3.41 33.93 5.23
C ASP A 271 3.56 33.00 6.45
N PRO A 272 4.16 33.49 7.54
CA PRO A 272 4.42 32.67 8.73
C PRO A 272 3.14 32.28 9.46
N VAL A 273 1.98 32.90 9.17
CA VAL A 273 0.70 32.56 9.78
C VAL A 273 0.03 31.36 9.08
N THR A 274 0.17 31.28 7.76
CA THR A 274 -0.38 30.16 6.96
C THR A 274 0.62 29.01 6.76
N GLY A 275 1.90 29.21 7.12
CA GLY A 275 2.96 28.21 6.90
C GLY A 275 3.38 28.08 5.43
N GLU A 276 2.95 29.03 4.59
CA GLU A 276 3.21 28.99 3.15
C GLU A 276 4.67 29.34 2.85
N LEU A 277 5.44 28.34 2.43
CA LEU A 277 6.82 28.50 2.01
C LEU A 277 6.91 29.14 0.63
N ALA A 278 7.84 30.09 0.47
CA ALA A 278 8.09 30.78 -0.78
C ALA A 278 8.36 29.82 -1.97
N PRO A 279 8.02 30.23 -3.22
CA PRO A 279 8.33 29.47 -4.42
C PRO A 279 9.83 29.16 -4.54
N PRO A 280 10.22 28.00 -5.08
CA PRO A 280 11.62 27.64 -5.25
C PRO A 280 12.30 28.53 -6.30
N SER A 281 13.60 28.79 -6.12
CA SER A 281 14.37 29.53 -7.11
C SER A 281 14.59 28.68 -8.37
N LEU A 282 14.69 29.34 -9.54
CA LEU A 282 14.95 28.67 -10.82
C LEU A 282 16.23 27.81 -10.76
N GLU A 283 17.28 28.30 -10.09
CA GLU A 283 18.54 27.58 -9.93
C GLU A 283 18.38 26.31 -9.08
N ALA A 284 17.62 26.38 -7.98
CA ALA A 284 17.37 25.22 -7.13
C ALA A 284 16.59 24.13 -7.89
N VAL A 285 15.55 24.52 -8.65
CA VAL A 285 14.79 23.57 -9.47
C VAL A 285 15.68 22.92 -10.54
N LYS A 286 16.56 23.68 -11.20
CA LYS A 286 17.53 23.13 -12.17
C LYS A 286 18.48 22.11 -11.54
N LYS A 287 19.03 22.40 -10.36
CA LYS A 287 19.92 21.47 -9.64
C LYS A 287 19.19 20.19 -9.22
N LEU A 288 17.96 20.31 -8.70
CA LEU A 288 17.14 19.15 -8.34
C LEU A 288 16.79 18.28 -9.55
N ASN A 289 16.47 18.91 -10.69
CA ASN A 289 16.20 18.20 -11.94
C ASN A 289 17.42 17.41 -12.43
N GLN A 290 18.61 18.04 -12.41
CA GLN A 290 19.87 17.36 -12.76
C GLN A 290 20.18 16.20 -11.81
N LEU A 291 19.97 16.40 -10.50
CA LEU A 291 20.18 15.36 -9.49
C LEU A 291 19.23 14.17 -9.71
N ALA A 292 17.94 14.43 -9.93
CA ALA A 292 16.96 13.38 -10.21
C ALA A 292 17.30 12.62 -11.50
N THR A 293 17.71 13.34 -12.55
CA THR A 293 18.13 12.75 -13.83
C THR A 293 19.35 11.84 -13.66
N ALA A 294 20.38 12.31 -12.94
CA ALA A 294 21.59 11.53 -12.68
C ALA A 294 21.31 10.27 -11.86
N LYS A 295 20.50 10.39 -10.79
CA LYS A 295 20.13 9.26 -9.94
C LYS A 295 19.26 8.24 -10.66
N LEU A 296 18.28 8.67 -11.48
CA LEU A 296 17.51 7.76 -12.31
C LEU A 296 18.39 7.00 -13.32
N ALA A 297 19.34 7.68 -13.95
CA ALA A 297 20.28 7.03 -14.87
C ALA A 297 21.16 5.99 -14.16
N GLU A 298 21.61 6.29 -12.93
CA GLU A 298 22.34 5.34 -12.09
C GLU A 298 21.48 4.11 -11.76
N ILE A 299 20.25 4.31 -11.29
CA ILE A 299 19.31 3.23 -10.95
C ILE A 299 19.03 2.35 -12.19
N VAL A 300 18.70 2.96 -13.33
CA VAL A 300 18.42 2.24 -14.58
C VAL A 300 19.64 1.43 -15.02
N ARG A 301 20.84 2.01 -14.97
CA ARG A 301 22.08 1.33 -15.40
C ARG A 301 22.39 0.14 -14.51
N ARG A 302 22.42 0.34 -13.18
CA ARG A 302 22.79 -0.71 -12.21
C ARG A 302 21.73 -1.79 -12.07
N GLY A 303 20.46 -1.38 -11.99
CA GLY A 303 19.33 -2.29 -11.89
C GLY A 303 19.18 -3.16 -13.14
N SER A 304 19.33 -2.59 -14.34
CA SER A 304 19.27 -3.38 -15.59
C SER A 304 20.44 -4.34 -15.75
N ALA A 305 21.60 -4.02 -15.17
CA ALA A 305 22.78 -4.88 -15.20
C ALA A 305 22.70 -6.03 -14.17
N GLY A 306 21.69 -6.03 -13.28
CA GLY A 306 21.59 -7.02 -12.21
C GLY A 306 22.73 -6.91 -11.19
N GLU A 307 23.27 -5.69 -10.98
CA GLU A 307 24.30 -5.48 -9.96
C GLU A 307 23.76 -5.87 -8.57
N LYS A 308 24.56 -6.59 -7.78
CA LYS A 308 24.16 -7.05 -6.44
C LYS A 308 23.76 -5.86 -5.56
N GLY A 309 22.56 -5.91 -4.97
CA GLY A 309 21.99 -4.83 -4.17
C GLY A 309 21.11 -3.84 -4.96
N TRP A 310 20.90 -4.08 -6.26
CA TRP A 310 20.02 -3.30 -7.14
C TRP A 310 18.89 -4.16 -7.73
N ASP A 311 18.57 -5.28 -7.08
CA ASP A 311 17.57 -6.27 -7.48
C ASP A 311 16.15 -5.94 -6.99
N GLY A 312 15.98 -4.87 -6.22
CA GLY A 312 14.68 -4.45 -5.66
C GLY A 312 13.74 -3.71 -6.63
N TYR A 313 14.18 -3.40 -7.85
CA TYR A 313 13.39 -2.64 -8.82
C TYR A 313 12.64 -3.56 -9.78
N SER A 314 11.39 -3.25 -10.07
CA SER A 314 10.66 -4.01 -11.08
C SER A 314 11.17 -3.68 -12.49
N PRO A 315 11.20 -4.66 -13.42
CA PRO A 315 11.59 -4.40 -14.80
C PRO A 315 10.75 -3.31 -15.49
N ALA A 316 9.47 -3.21 -15.13
CA ALA A 316 8.56 -2.20 -15.64
C ALA A 316 8.95 -0.78 -15.19
N GLU A 317 9.31 -0.61 -13.92
CA GLU A 317 9.78 0.68 -13.39
C GLU A 317 11.10 1.11 -14.04
N LEU A 318 12.04 0.18 -14.21
CA LEU A 318 13.31 0.45 -14.89
C LEU A 318 13.10 0.87 -16.34
N SER A 319 12.17 0.20 -17.05
CA SER A 319 11.80 0.58 -18.43
C SER A 319 11.18 1.97 -18.48
N ALA A 320 10.21 2.26 -17.60
CA ALA A 320 9.56 3.57 -17.57
C ALA A 320 10.53 4.70 -17.23
N ALA A 321 11.48 4.46 -16.33
CA ALA A 321 12.54 5.41 -16.00
C ALA A 321 13.50 5.64 -17.18
N ARG A 322 13.85 4.59 -17.94
CA ARG A 322 14.65 4.71 -19.17
C ARG A 322 13.92 5.56 -20.22
N ASP A 323 12.65 5.26 -20.46
CA ASP A 323 11.83 6.01 -21.43
C ASP A 323 11.73 7.50 -21.06
N LEU A 324 11.65 7.82 -19.77
CA LEU A 324 11.64 9.20 -19.29
C LEU A 324 12.97 9.91 -19.60
N LEU A 325 14.11 9.25 -19.38
CA LEU A 325 15.43 9.81 -19.66
C LEU A 325 15.68 10.00 -21.17
N ASP A 326 15.18 9.06 -21.99
CA ASP A 326 15.35 9.10 -23.44
C ASP A 326 14.53 10.23 -24.10
N ARG A 327 13.42 10.66 -23.48
CA ARG A 327 12.65 11.82 -23.98
C ARG A 327 13.45 13.10 -23.95
N ASP A 328 14.35 13.26 -22.99
CA ASP A 328 15.15 14.48 -22.87
C ASP A 328 16.33 14.50 -23.83
N THR A 329 16.95 13.35 -24.09
CA THR A 329 18.02 13.25 -25.10
C THR A 329 17.48 13.61 -26.49
N GLN A 330 16.25 13.20 -26.81
CA GLN A 330 15.59 13.56 -28.07
C GLN A 330 15.24 15.06 -28.17
N LYS A 331 14.88 15.72 -27.07
CA LYS A 331 14.65 17.18 -27.05
C LYS A 331 15.92 17.98 -27.32
N ILE A 332 17.10 17.48 -26.93
CA ILE A 332 18.39 18.15 -27.14
C ILE A 332 18.88 18.03 -28.60
N GLN A 333 18.47 16.97 -29.31
CA GLN A 333 18.89 16.70 -30.69
C GLN A 333 18.03 17.38 -31.77
N ARG A 334 16.92 18.03 -31.41
CA ARG A 334 16.04 18.79 -32.30
C ARG A 334 16.26 20.29 -32.14
#